data_AF-A0A969X5V8-F1
#
_entry.id   AF-A0A969X5V8-F1
#
_cell.length_a   1.000
_cell.length_b   1.000
_cell.length_c   1.000
_cell.angle_alpha   90.00
_cell.angle_beta   90.00
_cell.angle_gamma   90.00
#
_symmetry.space_group_name_H-M   'P 1'
#
loop_
_entity.id
_entity.type
_entity.pdbx_description
1 polymer ?
#
loop_
_entity_poly.entity_id
_entity_poly.type
_entity_poly.pdbx_seq_one_letter_code
_entity_poly.pdbx_strand_id
1 'polypeptide(L)' 'MQLRIAGIIPNSLIDGPGIRLVLFLQGCLLRCRGCHNPLVQDLNGGELISLDKIWTKIDKTRGISGATF' A
#
# COMPACT_ATOMS: atom_id res chain seq x y z
N MET A 1 -10.19 -11.97 6.97
CA MET A 1 -10.55 -10.89 6.03
C MET A 1 -9.39 -10.65 5.06
N GLN A 2 -9.67 -10.31 3.80
CA GLN A 2 -8.67 -10.06 2.75
C GLN A 2 -8.81 -8.62 2.24
N LEU A 3 -7.68 -8.03 1.82
CA LEU A 3 -7.62 -6.75 1.14
C LEU A 3 -7.01 -6.94 -0.25
N ARG A 4 -7.46 -6.11 -1.21
CA ARG A 4 -6.82 -6.02 -2.53
C ARG A 4 -5.82 -4.87 -2.51
N ILE A 5 -4.56 -5.18 -2.77
CA ILE A 5 -3.46 -4.22 -2.67
C ILE A 5 -2.74 -4.12 -4.01
N ALA A 6 -2.27 -2.91 -4.34
CA ALA A 6 -1.42 -2.65 -5.48
C ALA A 6 0.07 -2.92 -5.18
N GLY A 7 0.46 -2.78 -3.91
CA GLY A 7 1.81 -3.06 -3.47
C GLY A 7 2.10 -2.57 -2.05
N ILE A 8 3.26 -2.96 -1.54
CA ILE A 8 3.78 -2.54 -0.23
C ILE A 8 5.21 -2.02 -0.41
N ILE A 9 5.49 -0.82 0.10
CA ILE A 9 6.83 -0.25 0.19
C ILE A 9 7.28 -0.29 1.66
N PRO A 10 8.29 -1.09 2.03
CA PRO A 10 8.62 -1.31 3.45
C PRO A 10 9.27 -0.10 4.14
N ASN A 11 10.05 0.73 3.45
CA ASN A 11 10.83 1.81 4.06
C ASN A 11 10.79 3.09 3.21
N SER A 12 9.64 3.74 3.13
CA SER A 12 9.51 5.06 2.50
C SER A 12 9.90 6.19 3.45
N LEU A 13 10.60 7.20 2.93
CA LEU A 13 10.93 8.45 3.63
C LEU A 13 10.07 9.64 3.17
N ILE A 14 9.23 9.43 2.14
CA ILE A 14 8.49 10.52 1.47
C ILE A 14 6.96 10.42 1.65
N ASP A 15 6.47 9.29 2.16
CA ASP A 15 5.03 9.01 2.32
C ASP A 15 4.55 9.23 3.79
N GLY A 16 5.17 10.18 4.48
CA GLY A 16 4.79 10.61 5.84
C GLY A 16 5.99 10.86 6.77
N PRO A 17 5.74 11.26 8.02
CA PRO A 17 6.79 11.53 8.99
C PRO A 17 7.56 10.27 9.42
N GLY A 18 8.89 10.32 9.34
CA GLY A 18 9.77 9.19 9.66
C GLY A 18 9.80 8.14 8.54
N ILE A 19 10.36 6.96 8.83
CA ILE A 19 10.38 5.85 7.87
C ILE A 19 9.03 5.13 7.95
N ARG A 20 8.30 5.04 6.84
CA ARG A 20 6.97 4.43 6.78
C ARG A 20 6.98 3.14 6.00
N LEU A 21 6.23 2.14 6.47
CA LEU A 21 5.72 1.11 5.57
C LEU A 21 4.48 1.64 4.87
N VAL A 22 4.48 1.69 3.55
CA VAL A 22 3.37 2.20 2.75
C VAL A 22 2.61 1.04 2.15
N LEU A 23 1.30 1.01 2.37
CA LEU A 23 0.37 0.04 1.81
C LEU A 23 -0.48 0.72 0.75
N PHE A 24 -0.22 0.45 -0.54
CA PHE A 24 -1.08 0.95 -1.60
C PHE A 24 -2.27 0.00 -1.79
N LEU A 25 -3.49 0.50 -1.55
CA LEU A 25 -4.72 -0.22 -1.88
C LEU A 25 -4.95 -0.22 -3.39
N GLN A 26 -5.57 -1.29 -3.90
CA GLN A 26 -5.96 -1.38 -5.31
C GLN A 26 -7.37 -0.81 -5.50
N GLY A 27 -7.55 -0.07 -6.60
CA GLY A 27 -8.83 0.43 -7.06
C GLY A 27 -8.98 1.93 -6.80
N CYS A 28 -9.26 2.70 -7.83
CA CYS A 28 -9.57 4.12 -7.71
C CYS A 28 -10.58 4.55 -8.77
N LEU A 29 -11.73 5.05 -8.32
CA LEU A 29 -12.84 5.46 -9.18
C LEU A 29 -12.70 6.87 -9.76
N LEU A 30 -11.73 7.66 -9.27
CA LEU A 30 -11.61 9.07 -9.64
C LEU A 30 -11.12 9.29 -11.07
N ARG A 31 -10.39 8.32 -11.64
CA ARG A 31 -9.90 8.34 -13.05
C ARG A 31 -9.24 9.66 -13.47
N CYS A 32 -8.39 10.23 -12.60
CA CYS A 32 -7.74 11.52 -12.86
C CYS A 32 -6.95 11.51 -14.18
N ARG A 33 -7.01 12.62 -14.93
CA ARG A 33 -6.06 12.88 -16.02
C ARG A 33 -4.65 13.07 -15.45
N GLY A 34 -3.66 12.37 -16.01
CA GLY A 34 -2.27 12.44 -15.53
C GLY A 34 -2.04 11.76 -14.18
N CYS A 35 -2.83 10.74 -13.85
CA CYS A 35 -2.65 9.98 -12.61
C CYS A 35 -1.23 9.41 -12.51
N HIS A 36 -0.60 9.61 -11.36
CA HIS A 36 0.75 9.08 -11.08
C HIS A 36 0.75 7.54 -11.02
N ASN A 37 -0.36 6.94 -10.59
CA ASN A 37 -0.52 5.50 -10.42
C ASN A 37 -1.69 4.98 -11.28
N PRO A 38 -1.59 5.02 -12.62
CA PRO A 38 -2.71 4.67 -13.50
C PRO A 38 -3.13 3.20 -13.37
N LEU A 39 -2.18 2.31 -13.08
CA LEU A 39 -2.43 0.87 -12.88
C LEU A 39 -3.28 0.56 -11.64
N VAL A 40 -3.25 1.43 -10.63
CA VAL A 40 -4.04 1.26 -9.40
C VAL A 40 -5.53 1.53 -9.64
N GLN A 41 -5.89 2.20 -10.72
CA GLN A 41 -7.29 2.57 -10.96
C GLN A 41 -8.18 1.37 -11.33
N ASP A 42 -7.62 0.28 -11.86
CA ASP A 42 -8.39 -0.95 -12.11
C ASP A 42 -8.87 -1.57 -10.79
N LEU A 43 -10.17 -1.82 -10.64
CA LEU A 43 -10.71 -2.44 -9.43
C LEU A 43 -10.33 -3.93 -9.31
N ASN A 44 -9.98 -4.57 -10.43
CA ASN A 44 -9.68 -6.01 -10.49
C ASN A 44 -8.19 -6.33 -10.53
N GLY A 45 -7.32 -5.30 -10.59
CA GLY A 45 -5.88 -5.46 -10.58
C GLY A 45 -5.30 -5.88 -9.23
N GLY A 46 -3.99 -5.75 -9.08
CA GLY A 46 -3.30 -6.02 -7.80
C GLY A 46 -3.41 -7.46 -7.29
N GLU A 47 -3.17 -7.65 -6.01
CA GLU A 47 -3.22 -8.96 -5.34
C GLU A 47 -4.17 -8.98 -4.14
N LEU A 48 -4.81 -10.12 -3.88
CA LEU A 48 -5.55 -10.36 -2.65
C LEU A 48 -4.60 -10.88 -1.57
N ILE A 49 -4.51 -10.16 -0.46
CA ILE A 49 -3.66 -10.49 0.69
C ILE A 49 -4.51 -10.53 1.97
N SER A 50 -4.22 -11.47 2.87
CA SER A 50 -4.88 -11.51 4.17
C SER A 50 -4.36 -10.40 5.09
N LEU A 51 -5.23 -9.91 5.98
CA LEU A 51 -4.81 -8.94 6.99
C LEU A 51 -3.66 -9.45 7.86
N ASP A 52 -3.67 -10.73 8.24
CA ASP A 52 -2.61 -11.32 9.07
C ASP A 52 -1.24 -11.26 8.37
N LYS A 53 -1.22 -11.43 7.03
CA LYS A 53 0.01 -11.29 6.24
C LYS A 53 0.48 -9.83 6.17
N ILE A 54 -0.44 -8.87 6.07
CA ILE A 54 -0.10 -7.44 6.12
C ILE A 54 0.48 -7.10 7.50
N TRP A 55 -0.18 -7.49 8.58
CA TRP A 55 0.32 -7.28 9.95
C TRP A 55 1.69 -7.89 10.17
N THR A 56 1.89 -9.13 9.72
CA THR A 56 3.19 -9.79 9.78
C THR A 56 4.27 -8.99 9.04
N LYS A 57 3.95 -8.36 7.90
CA LYS A 57 4.89 -7.50 7.17
C LYS A 57 5.19 -6.22 7.97
N ILE A 58 4.19 -5.59 8.57
CA ILE A 58 4.38 -4.41 9.43
C ILE A 58 5.31 -4.75 10.60
N ASP A 59 5.01 -5.79 11.37
CA ASP A 59 5.77 -6.17 12.57
C ASP A 59 7.22 -6.59 12.25
N LYS A 60 7.44 -7.23 11.10
CA LYS A 60 8.77 -7.69 10.68
C LYS A 60 9.62 -6.60 10.03
N THR A 61 9.03 -5.48 9.63
CA THR A 61 9.77 -4.42 8.95
C THR A 61 10.54 -3.61 9.99
N ARG A 62 11.87 -3.61 9.88
CA ARG A 62 12.74 -2.90 10.82
C ARG A 62 12.85 -1.43 10.48
N GLY A 63 12.99 -0.61 11.53
CA GLY A 63 13.31 0.80 11.40
C GLY A 63 12.15 1.68 10.93
N ILE A 64 10.93 1.14 10.79
CA ILE A 64 9.75 1.95 10.50
C ILE A 64 9.26 2.64 11.78
N SER A 65 8.84 3.88 11.65
CA SER A 65 8.16 4.67 12.67
C SER A 65 6.63 4.54 12.60
N GLY A 66 6.12 3.83 11.58
CA GLY A 66 4.71 3.46 11.46
C GLY A 66 4.31 3.05 10.04
N ALA A 67 3.01 2.86 9.81
CA ALA A 67 2.44 2.48 8.52
C ALA A 67 1.54 3.59 7.93
N THR A 68 1.63 3.81 6.62
CA THR A 68 0.78 4.73 5.84
C THR A 68 -0.03 3.91 4.82
N PHE A 69 -1.29 4.28 4.57
CA PHE A 69 -2.19 3.62 3.63
C PHE A 69 -3.07 4.64 2.90
#